data_AF-A0A3B0BYR6-F1
#
_entry.id   AF-A0A3B0BYR6-F1
#
_cell.length_a   1.000
_cell.length_b   1.000
_cell.length_c   1.000
_cell.angle_alpha   90.00
_cell.angle_beta   90.00
_cell.angle_gamma   90.00
#
_symmetry.space_group_name_H-M   'P 1'
#
loop_
_entity.id
_entity.type
_entity.pdbx_description
1 polymer ?
#
loop_
_entity_poly.entity_id
_entity_poly.type
_entity_poly.pdbx_seq_one_letter_code
_entity_poly.pdbx_strand_id
1 'polypeptide(L)'
;MLLILTALLMTPCLWVWSLALNEYRQSSSWGWEINHRNKVQFEAVSGFVFGVPSAGVFLGWVVAGFRGKHLSTGAATGGCLGALGLVVCGVVGFFWMLSHATIDF
;
A
#
# COMPACT_ATOMS: atom_id res chain seq x y z
N MET A 1 -0.80 19.68 7.87
CA MET A 1 0.39 18.94 8.35
C MET A 1 0.24 17.42 8.18
N LEU A 2 -0.84 16.79 8.68
CA LEU A 2 -1.09 15.35 8.50
C LEU A 2 -1.10 14.88 7.03
N LEU A 3 -1.72 15.62 6.12
CA LEU A 3 -1.73 15.31 4.68
C LEU A 3 -0.31 15.24 4.06
N ILE A 4 0.61 16.11 4.50
CA ILE A 4 1.99 16.14 4.01
C ILE A 4 2.74 14.89 4.51
N LEU A 5 2.51 14.51 5.77
CA LEU A 5 3.04 13.28 6.35
C LEU A 5 2.52 12.04 5.62
N THR A 6 1.22 11.98 5.34
CA THR A 6 0.62 10.88 4.56
C THR A 6 1.22 10.81 3.16
N ALA A 7 1.42 11.94 2.48
CA ALA A 7 2.07 11.98 1.17
C ALA A 7 3.53 11.48 1.23
N LEU A 8 4.29 11.90 2.23
CA LEU A 8 5.66 11.41 2.46
C LEU A 8 5.70 9.90 2.72
N LEU A 9 4.80 9.38 3.56
CA LEU A 9 4.68 7.95 3.85
C LEU A 9 4.29 7.12 2.64
N MET A 10 3.51 7.69 1.72
CA MET A 10 3.12 7.03 0.48
C MET A 10 4.25 6.97 -0.55
N THR A 11 5.30 7.80 -0.44
CA THR A 11 6.43 7.84 -1.40
C THR A 11 7.06 6.46 -1.67
N PRO A 12 7.48 5.67 -0.65
CA PRO A 12 8.01 4.32 -0.90
C PRO A 12 6.96 3.37 -1.50
N CYS A 13 5.69 3.48 -1.11
CA CYS A 13 4.60 2.67 -1.65
C CYS A 13 4.34 2.97 -3.13
N LEU A 14 4.39 4.25 -3.52
CA LEU A 14 4.25 4.70 -4.90
C LEU A 14 5.45 4.28 -5.77
N TRP A 15 6.64 4.20 -5.18
CA TRP A 15 7.81 3.67 -5.88
C TRP A 15 7.68 2.17 -6.16
N VAL A 16 7.25 1.36 -5.18
CA VAL A 16 7.00 -0.06 -5.40
C VAL A 16 5.88 -0.27 -6.44
N TRP A 17 4.83 0.54 -6.38
CA TRP A 17 3.77 0.52 -7.38
C TRP A 17 4.28 0.85 -8.78
N SER A 18 5.19 1.82 -8.93
CA SER A 18 5.73 2.20 -10.24
C SER A 18 6.62 1.12 -10.84
N LEU A 19 7.35 0.36 -10.01
CA LEU A 19 8.09 -0.84 -10.45
C LEU A 19 7.13 -1.91 -10.99
N ALA A 20 6.07 -2.23 -10.24
CA ALA A 20 5.05 -3.19 -10.67
C ALA A 20 4.33 -2.74 -11.96
N LEU A 21 4.07 -1.45 -12.12
CA LEU A 21 3.50 -0.88 -13.35
C LEU A 21 4.43 -1.07 -14.55
N ASN A 22 5.74 -0.94 -14.35
CA ASN A 22 6.72 -1.10 -15.42
C ASN A 22 6.81 -2.57 -15.87
N GLU A 23 6.78 -3.52 -14.93
CA GLU A 23 6.72 -4.96 -15.24
C GLU A 23 5.43 -5.34 -15.98
N TYR A 24 4.29 -4.80 -15.54
CA TYR A 24 3.03 -4.97 -16.26
C TYR A 24 3.12 -4.48 -17.70
N ARG A 25 3.74 -3.30 -17.93
CA ARG A 25 3.90 -2.72 -19.28
C ARG A 25 4.87 -3.50 -20.18
N GLN A 26 5.85 -4.20 -19.62
CA GLN A 26 6.83 -4.98 -20.36
C GLN A 26 6.39 -6.43 -20.67
N SER A 27 5.14 -6.77 -20.34
CA SER A 27 4.56 -8.11 -20.56
C SER A 27 4.59 -8.51 -22.06
N SER A 28 5.17 -9.68 -22.37
CA SER A 28 5.41 -10.14 -23.75
C SER A 28 4.28 -11.04 -24.26
N SER A 29 3.97 -11.03 -25.56
CA SER A 29 2.82 -11.77 -26.12
C SER A 29 2.93 -13.30 -26.06
N TRP A 30 4.10 -13.86 -25.75
CA TRP A 30 4.39 -15.29 -25.88
C TRP A 30 4.32 -16.07 -24.57
N GLY A 31 4.21 -15.40 -23.41
CA GLY A 31 4.17 -16.02 -22.08
C GLY A 31 2.89 -15.70 -21.32
N TRP A 32 1.79 -16.41 -21.61
CA TRP A 32 0.50 -16.18 -20.95
C TRP A 32 0.59 -16.27 -19.42
N GLU A 33 1.31 -17.27 -18.90
CA GLU A 33 1.43 -17.51 -17.46
C GLU A 33 2.17 -16.37 -16.73
N ILE A 34 3.28 -15.89 -17.30
CA ILE A 34 4.07 -14.77 -16.76
C ILE A 34 3.24 -13.48 -16.79
N ASN A 35 2.55 -13.23 -17.91
CA ASN A 35 1.67 -12.06 -18.01
C ASN A 35 0.54 -12.11 -17.00
N HIS A 36 -0.14 -13.26 -16.86
CA HIS A 36 -1.24 -13.43 -15.91
C HIS A 36 -0.75 -13.18 -14.48
N ARG A 37 0.40 -13.73 -14.10
CA ARG A 37 1.01 -13.49 -12.79
C ARG A 37 1.34 -12.01 -12.56
N ASN A 38 1.93 -11.33 -13.55
CA ASN A 38 2.24 -9.90 -13.47
C ASN A 38 0.97 -9.04 -13.34
N LYS A 39 -0.12 -9.41 -14.03
CA LYS A 39 -1.42 -8.73 -13.88
C LYS A 39 -1.97 -8.86 -12.46
N VAL A 40 -2.02 -10.09 -11.94
CA VAL A 40 -2.54 -10.36 -10.59
C VAL A 40 -1.69 -9.64 -9.53
N GLN A 41 -0.37 -9.65 -9.67
CA GLN A 41 0.52 -8.93 -8.76
C GLN A 41 0.32 -7.42 -8.85
N PHE A 42 0.21 -6.84 -10.05
CA PHE A 42 -0.06 -5.42 -10.21
C PHE A 42 -1.41 -5.00 -9.62
N GLU A 43 -2.46 -5.80 -9.81
CA GLU A 43 -3.77 -5.56 -9.23
C GLU A 43 -3.73 -5.62 -7.70
N ALA A 44 -3.07 -6.62 -7.13
CA ALA A 44 -2.87 -6.74 -5.68
C ALA A 44 -2.11 -5.54 -5.11
N VAL A 45 -0.96 -5.17 -5.71
CA VAL A 45 -0.16 -4.01 -5.26
C VAL A 45 -0.97 -2.72 -5.37
N SER A 46 -1.71 -2.51 -6.46
CA SER A 46 -2.57 -1.34 -6.62
C SER A 46 -3.67 -1.30 -5.56
N GLY A 47 -4.29 -2.45 -5.27
CA GLY A 47 -5.30 -2.60 -4.23
C GLY A 47 -4.76 -2.26 -2.85
N PHE A 48 -3.53 -2.69 -2.51
CA PHE A 48 -2.91 -2.32 -1.24
C PHE A 48 -2.56 -0.83 -1.17
N VAL A 49 -1.84 -0.33 -2.18
CA VAL A 49 -1.30 1.04 -2.20
C VAL A 49 -2.42 2.08 -2.14
N PHE A 50 -3.52 1.89 -2.85
CA PHE A 50 -4.63 2.84 -2.83
C PHE A 50 -5.73 2.45 -1.84
N GLY A 51 -6.07 1.16 -1.75
CA GLY A 51 -7.19 0.70 -0.94
C GLY A 51 -6.96 0.83 0.57
N VAL A 52 -5.75 0.53 1.07
CA VAL A 52 -5.48 0.60 2.52
C VAL A 52 -5.55 2.03 3.06
N PRO A 53 -4.92 3.05 2.44
CA PRO A 53 -5.09 4.44 2.87
C PRO A 53 -6.55 4.91 2.75
N SER A 54 -7.27 4.54 1.68
CA SER A 54 -8.69 4.89 1.53
C SER A 54 -9.57 4.27 2.61
N ALA A 55 -9.35 3.01 2.96
CA ALA A 55 -10.04 2.35 4.07
C ALA A 55 -9.71 3.02 5.41
N GLY A 56 -8.45 3.42 5.61
CA GLY A 56 -8.03 4.21 6.77
C GLY A 56 -8.76 5.56 6.86
N VAL A 57 -8.87 6.29 5.74
CA VAL A 57 -9.63 7.55 5.67
C VAL A 57 -11.09 7.33 6.04
N PHE A 58 -11.73 6.30 5.47
CA PHE A 58 -13.13 5.99 5.74
C PHE A 58 -13.37 5.61 7.21
N LEU A 59 -12.55 4.71 7.76
CA LEU A 59 -12.65 4.33 9.17
C LEU A 59 -12.40 5.52 10.11
N GLY A 60 -11.41 6.36 9.81
CA GLY A 60 -11.11 7.57 10.57
C GLY A 60 -12.26 8.58 10.54
N TRP A 61 -12.94 8.71 9.39
CA TRP A 61 -14.12 9.54 9.23
C TRP A 61 -15.29 9.02 10.08
N VAL A 62 -15.60 7.72 9.98
CA VAL A 62 -16.68 7.06 10.73
C VAL A 62 -16.45 7.20 12.25
N VAL A 63 -15.23 6.91 12.73
CA VAL A 63 -14.88 6.99 14.15
C VAL A 63 -14.98 8.43 14.68
N ALA A 64 -14.59 9.43 13.89
CA ALA A 64 -14.76 10.83 14.29
C ALA A 64 -16.23 11.26 14.33
N GLY A 65 -17.05 10.74 13.41
CA GLY A 65 -18.50 10.96 13.40
C GLY A 65 -19.17 10.43 14.67
N PHE A 66 -18.86 9.19 15.06
CA PHE A 66 -19.39 8.62 16.31
C PHE A 66 -18.92 9.36 17.57
N ARG A 67 -17.74 9.97 17.54
CA ARG A 67 -17.17 10.73 18.67
C ARG A 67 -17.59 12.20 18.71
N GLY A 68 -18.43 12.65 17.78
CA GLY A 68 -18.83 14.05 17.68
C GLY A 68 -17.67 15.02 17.42
N LYS A 69 -16.56 14.54 16.84
CA LYS A 69 -15.37 15.33 16.52
C LYS A 69 -15.39 15.80 15.06
N HIS A 70 -14.50 16.73 14.72
CA HIS A 70 -14.31 17.17 13.34
C HIS A 70 -13.95 15.99 12.41
N LEU A 71 -14.89 15.68 11.51
CA LEU A 71 -14.80 14.60 10.53
C LEU A 71 -13.53 14.67 9.67
N SER A 72 -13.13 15.88 9.26
CA SER A 72 -11.95 16.11 8.43
C SER A 72 -10.65 15.69 9.15
N THR A 73 -10.55 15.93 10.45
CA THR A 73 -9.37 15.58 11.25
C THR A 73 -9.32 14.06 11.46
N GLY A 74 -10.47 13.43 11.70
CA GLY A 74 -10.57 11.98 11.80
C GLY A 74 -10.16 11.26 10.52
N ALA A 75 -10.71 11.71 9.39
CA ALA A 75 -10.39 11.20 8.07
C ALA A 75 -8.89 11.30 7.74
N ALA A 76 -8.27 12.47 7.98
CA ALA A 76 -6.84 12.68 7.76
C ALA A 76 -5.97 11.79 8.68
N THR A 77 -6.38 11.61 9.94
CA THR A 77 -5.65 10.77 10.89
C THR A 77 -5.75 9.30 10.51
N GLY A 78 -6.94 8.83 10.15
CA GLY A 78 -7.17 7.46 9.70
C GLY A 78 -6.41 7.13 8.42
N GLY A 79 -6.39 8.05 7.44
CA GLY A 79 -5.58 7.90 6.23
C GLY A 79 -4.07 7.83 6.52
N CYS A 80 -3.58 8.68 7.43
CA CYS A 80 -2.19 8.65 7.86
C CYS A 80 -1.82 7.33 8.57
N LEU A 81 -2.71 6.81 9.43
CA LEU A 81 -2.52 5.51 10.10
C LEU A 81 -2.58 4.35 9.11
N GLY A 82 -3.47 4.40 8.12
CA GLY A 82 -3.53 3.41 7.04
C GLY A 82 -2.24 3.38 6.22
N ALA A 83 -1.71 4.55 5.83
CA ALA A 83 -0.44 4.65 5.13
C ALA A 83 0.74 4.17 6.00
N LEU A 84 0.79 4.53 7.29
CA LEU A 84 1.80 4.02 8.23
C LEU A 84 1.75 2.49 8.34
N GLY A 85 0.56 1.92 8.52
CA GLY A 85 0.38 0.47 8.61
C GLY A 85 0.88 -0.25 7.36
N LEU A 86 0.63 0.32 6.19
CA LEU A 86 1.13 -0.21 4.92
C LEU A 86 2.66 -0.23 4.86
N VAL A 87 3.31 0.88 5.24
CA VAL A 87 4.78 0.96 5.31
C VAL A 87 5.34 -0.05 6.30
N VAL A 88 4.77 -0.13 7.51
CA VAL A 88 5.21 -1.08 8.54
C VAL A 88 5.07 -2.53 8.06
N CYS A 89 3.92 -2.89 7.48
CA CYS A 89 3.71 -4.23 6.91
C CYS A 89 4.69 -4.54 5.78
N GLY A 90 5.00 -3.56 4.91
CA GLY A 90 6.00 -3.71 3.86
C GLY A 90 7.40 -3.97 4.41
N VAL A 91 7.83 -3.19 5.41
CA VAL A 91 9.13 -3.35 6.07
C VAL A 91 9.22 -4.70 6.78
N VAL A 92 8.21 -5.07 7.57
CA VAL A 92 8.16 -6.36 8.28
C VAL A 92 8.16 -7.52 7.29
N GLY A 93 7.36 -7.44 6.22
CA GLY A 93 7.33 -8.46 5.17
C GLY A 93 8.68 -8.62 4.48
N PHE A 94 9.37 -7.52 4.20
CA PHE A 94 10.72 -7.54 3.62
C PHE A 94 11.74 -8.23 4.53
N PHE A 95 11.78 -7.87 5.82
CA PHE A 95 12.67 -8.52 6.78
C PHE A 95 12.31 -9.99 7.03
N TRP A 96 11.03 -10.33 6.99
CA TRP A 96 10.56 -11.71 7.11
C TRP A 96 10.95 -12.56 5.90
N MET A 97 10.85 -12.02 4.68
CA MET A 97 11.37 -12.67 3.49
C MET A 97 12.89 -12.86 3.55
N LEU A 98 13.63 -11.84 3.98
CA LEU A 98 15.09 -11.94 4.13
C LEU A 98 15.49 -13.00 5.16
N SER A 99 14.79 -13.08 6.30
CA SER A 99 15.12 -14.05 7.34
C SER A 99 14.84 -15.50 6.94
N HIS A 100 13.87 -15.74 6.05
CA HIS A 100 13.59 -17.07 5.52
C HIS A 100 14.44 -17.41 4.28
N ALA A 101 14.87 -16.41 3.52
CA ALA A 101 15.79 -16.61 2.40
C ALA A 101 17.21 -16.99 2.86
N THR A 102 17.61 -16.63 4.08
CA THR A 102 18.93 -16.98 4.64
C THR A 102 19.06 -18.41 5.18
N ILE A 103 18.01 -19.24 5.12
CA ILE A 103 18.05 -20.61 5.68
C ILE A 103 18.53 -21.66 4.65
N ASP A 104 18.73 -21.28 3.38
CA ASP A 104 19.24 -22.19 2.34
C ASP A 104 20.73 -21.94 2.02
N PHE A 105 21.62 -22.13 3.00
CA PHE A 105 23.08 -22.25 2.78
C PHE A 105 23.60 -23.62 3.19
#